data_AF-A0A3E0WF45-F1
#
_entry.id   AF-A0A3E0WF45-F1
#
_cell.length_a   1.000
_cell.length_b   1.000
_cell.length_c   1.000
_cell.angle_alpha   90.00
_cell.angle_beta   90.00
_cell.angle_gamma   90.00
#
_symmetry.space_group_name_H-M   'P 1'
#
loop_
_entity.id
_entity.type
_entity.pdbx_description
1 polymer ?
#
loop_
_entity_poly.entity_id
_entity_poly.type
_entity_poly.pdbx_seq_one_letter_code
_entity_poly.pdbx_strand_id
1 'polypeptide(L)'
;MFHRKRVLLPGALVAGLLATLVSGCAPTVALDPAADATNPGCAEIMVRLPTTVADEPSRETNAQATAAWGSPAAVLLRCGVAEYGPTTLPCVRISGIDWVEDDSQKPSYTYTTFGRSPATQVIVDSNAVSASTALIDLQTAVAAVPQTSVCTSPDEILGTGANSSNTDPTSTPTPATETPAPTVPTDSGAPFVIETAPPTP
;
A
#
# COMPACT_ATOMS: atom_id res chain seq x y z
N MET A 1 65.62 47.68 29.86
CA MET A 1 66.08 46.29 29.66
C MET A 1 65.02 45.39 30.28
N PHE A 2 64.23 44.52 29.64
CA PHE A 2 64.34 43.79 28.37
C PHE A 2 62.96 43.65 27.71
N HIS A 3 62.92 43.64 26.38
CA HIS A 3 61.76 43.24 25.57
C HIS A 3 61.42 41.76 25.74
N ARG A 4 60.13 41.42 25.84
CA ARG A 4 59.61 40.13 25.37
C ARG A 4 58.40 40.34 24.46
N LYS A 5 58.68 40.33 23.16
CA LYS A 5 57.71 40.02 22.10
C LYS A 5 57.32 38.54 22.21
N ARG A 6 56.02 38.23 22.28
CA ARG A 6 55.44 36.90 21.96
C ARG A 6 54.07 37.15 21.31
N VAL A 7 54.06 37.36 20.00
CA VAL A 7 53.60 36.42 18.96
C VAL A 7 52.11 36.10 19.10
N LEU A 8 51.31 36.83 18.31
CA LEU A 8 49.90 36.56 18.04
C LEU A 8 49.79 35.21 17.32
N LEU A 9 49.11 34.24 17.93
CA LEU A 9 48.70 33.00 17.29
C LEU A 9 47.38 33.25 16.54
N PRO A 10 47.31 33.05 15.20
CA PRO A 10 46.07 33.11 14.44
C PRO A 10 45.35 31.77 14.61
N GLY A 11 44.68 31.59 15.75
CA GLY A 11 43.95 30.37 16.11
C GLY A 11 42.44 30.57 16.08
N ALA A 12 41.92 31.23 15.05
CA ALA A 12 40.49 31.45 14.91
C ALA A 12 40.10 31.22 13.45
N LEU A 13 39.79 29.97 13.06
CA LEU A 13 39.02 29.61 11.86
C LEU A 13 38.90 28.08 11.62
N VAL A 14 38.65 27.25 12.65
CA VAL A 14 38.23 25.85 12.41
C VAL A 14 37.20 25.39 13.48
N ALA A 15 36.18 26.20 13.74
CA ALA A 15 35.10 25.85 14.69
C ALA A 15 33.69 25.93 14.08
N GLY A 16 33.58 26.08 12.76
CA GLY A 16 32.32 26.46 12.11
C GLY A 16 31.63 25.44 11.21
N LEU A 17 32.18 24.24 10.99
CA LEU A 17 31.66 23.32 9.96
C LEU A 17 31.35 21.91 10.48
N LEU A 18 30.71 21.83 11.65
CA LEU A 18 29.95 20.66 12.09
C LEU A 18 28.47 21.03 12.30
N ALA A 19 27.91 21.84 11.40
CA ALA A 19 26.46 21.90 11.24
C ALA A 19 26.03 20.57 10.61
N THR A 20 25.78 19.61 11.50
CA THR A 20 25.24 18.28 11.22
C THR A 20 24.06 18.38 10.26
N LEU A 21 24.28 17.92 9.04
CA LEU A 21 23.22 17.53 8.10
C LEU A 21 22.49 16.33 8.69
N VAL A 22 21.62 16.55 9.68
CA VAL A 22 20.59 15.56 10.02
C VAL A 22 19.54 15.70 8.93
N SER A 23 19.80 15.10 7.77
CA SER A 23 18.76 14.86 6.77
C SER A 23 17.73 13.97 7.44
N GLY A 24 16.58 14.56 7.77
CA GLY A 24 15.56 13.98 8.62
C GLY A 24 15.00 12.69 8.05
N CYS A 25 15.26 11.57 8.72
CA CYS A 25 14.42 10.39 8.58
C CYS A 25 12.99 10.78 8.96
N ALA A 26 12.03 10.53 8.08
CA ALA A 26 10.63 10.65 8.45
C ALA A 26 10.37 9.73 9.65
N PRO A 27 9.65 10.19 10.69
CA PRO A 27 9.44 9.38 11.88
C PRO A 27 8.68 8.10 11.52
N THR A 28 9.13 6.96 12.04
CA THR A 28 8.41 5.69 11.96
C THR A 28 7.00 5.84 12.54
N VAL A 29 6.00 5.30 11.85
CA VAL A 29 4.62 5.26 12.35
C VAL A 29 4.50 4.14 13.37
N ALA A 30 4.15 4.49 14.61
CA ALA A 30 3.90 3.52 15.67
C ALA A 30 2.53 2.87 15.47
N LEU A 31 2.51 1.54 15.32
CA LEU A 31 1.30 0.73 15.20
C LEU A 31 1.43 -0.51 16.09
N ASP A 32 0.29 -1.15 16.37
CA ASP A 32 0.26 -2.46 17.00
C ASP A 32 0.00 -3.55 15.96
N PRO A 33 0.72 -4.69 16.02
CA PRO A 33 0.42 -5.83 15.17
C PRO A 33 -1.00 -6.33 15.45
N ALA A 34 -1.64 -6.92 14.45
CA ALA A 34 -2.88 -7.64 14.68
C ALA A 34 -2.61 -9.02 15.31
N ALA A 35 -3.66 -9.65 15.86
CA ALA A 35 -3.52 -10.92 16.57
C ALA A 35 -2.96 -12.05 15.68
N ASP A 36 -3.29 -12.05 14.38
CA ASP A 36 -2.83 -13.02 13.40
C ASP A 36 -1.82 -12.40 12.40
N ALA A 37 -1.05 -11.40 12.82
CA ALA A 37 -0.09 -10.70 11.95
C ALA A 37 1.02 -11.62 11.39
N THR A 38 1.29 -12.77 12.03
CA THR A 38 2.28 -13.76 11.57
C THR A 38 1.72 -14.74 10.53
N ASN A 39 0.47 -14.60 10.11
CA ASN A 39 -0.13 -15.47 9.11
C ASN A 39 0.62 -15.38 7.77
N PRO A 40 0.95 -16.51 7.11
CA PRO A 40 1.60 -16.50 5.79
C PRO A 40 0.84 -15.69 4.73
N GLY A 41 -0.50 -15.63 4.81
CA GLY A 41 -1.31 -14.79 3.94
C GLY A 41 -0.98 -13.29 4.09
N CYS A 42 -0.63 -12.84 5.30
CA CYS A 42 -0.15 -11.47 5.49
C CYS A 42 1.22 -11.25 4.85
N ALA A 43 2.12 -12.24 4.86
CA ALA A 43 3.39 -12.12 4.14
C ALA A 43 3.15 -11.92 2.63
N GLU A 44 2.21 -12.65 2.03
CA GLU A 44 1.83 -12.47 0.63
C GLU A 44 1.28 -11.07 0.34
N ILE A 45 0.51 -10.48 1.26
CA ILE A 45 0.05 -9.08 1.13
C ILE A 45 1.24 -8.13 1.20
N MET A 46 2.09 -8.25 2.23
CA MET A 46 3.17 -7.31 2.51
C MET A 46 4.18 -7.20 1.36
N VAL A 47 4.53 -8.33 0.71
CA VAL A 47 5.48 -8.33 -0.42
C VAL A 47 4.92 -7.74 -1.72
N ARG A 48 3.61 -7.51 -1.79
CA ARG A 48 2.90 -6.94 -2.94
C ARG A 48 2.45 -5.49 -2.72
N LEU A 49 2.73 -4.92 -1.55
CA LEU A 49 2.32 -3.55 -1.25
C LEU A 49 3.02 -2.56 -2.19
N PRO A 50 2.29 -1.58 -2.74
CA PRO A 50 2.87 -0.56 -3.58
C PRO A 50 3.67 0.46 -2.73
N THR A 51 4.65 1.10 -3.37
CA THR A 51 5.44 2.16 -2.75
C THR A 51 4.64 3.46 -2.54
N THR A 52 3.50 3.59 -3.20
CA THR A 52 2.57 4.74 -3.11
C THR A 52 1.12 4.26 -3.06
N VAL A 53 0.29 4.94 -2.27
CA VAL A 53 -1.17 4.69 -2.19
C VAL A 53 -1.87 6.04 -2.14
N ALA A 54 -2.83 6.29 -3.04
CA ALA A 54 -3.49 7.57 -3.22
C ALA A 54 -2.49 8.74 -3.34
N ASP A 55 -1.45 8.54 -4.17
CA ASP A 55 -0.31 9.44 -4.36
C ASP A 55 0.56 9.71 -3.11
N GLU A 56 0.23 9.10 -1.96
CA GLU A 56 1.02 9.24 -0.74
C GLU A 56 2.17 8.23 -0.70
N PRO A 57 3.41 8.67 -0.37
CA PRO A 57 4.55 7.78 -0.28
C PRO A 57 4.49 6.87 0.94
N SER A 58 4.96 5.63 0.80
CA SER A 58 5.06 4.67 1.90
C SER A 58 5.94 5.17 3.04
N ARG A 59 5.64 4.69 4.25
CA ARG A 59 6.36 5.01 5.49
C ARG A 59 6.70 3.76 6.26
N GLU A 60 7.83 3.85 6.94
CA GLU A 60 8.26 2.84 7.89
C GLU A 60 7.25 2.71 9.05
N THR A 61 6.95 1.47 9.39
CA THR A 61 6.16 1.10 10.57
C THR A 61 6.99 0.19 11.48
N ASN A 62 6.62 0.10 12.76
CA ASN A 62 7.37 -0.68 13.75
C ASN A 62 6.69 -2.00 14.17
N ALA A 63 5.61 -2.38 13.49
CA ALA A 63 4.84 -3.59 13.78
C ALA A 63 4.85 -4.57 12.60
N GLN A 64 4.58 -5.84 12.90
CA GLN A 64 4.48 -6.88 11.88
C GLN A 64 3.18 -6.74 11.09
N ALA A 65 3.24 -7.05 9.79
CA ALA A 65 2.11 -6.99 8.88
C ALA A 65 1.36 -5.65 8.90
N THR A 66 2.12 -4.56 9.09
CA THR A 66 1.59 -3.19 9.03
C THR A 66 2.30 -2.35 7.98
N ALA A 67 1.57 -1.40 7.41
CA ALA A 67 2.10 -0.40 6.50
C ALA A 67 1.40 0.94 6.69
N ALA A 68 2.04 2.02 6.26
CA ALA A 68 1.49 3.36 6.33
C ALA A 68 1.91 4.17 5.11
N TRP A 69 1.09 5.14 4.71
CA TRP A 69 1.40 6.09 3.63
C TRP A 69 1.06 7.52 4.06
N GLY A 70 1.92 8.45 3.65
CA GLY A 70 1.73 9.90 3.79
C GLY A 70 2.26 10.53 5.07
N SER A 71 2.49 11.85 5.04
CA SER A 71 3.06 12.61 6.17
C SER A 71 2.30 13.91 6.47
N PRO A 72 1.37 13.95 7.44
CA PRO A 72 0.97 12.88 8.39
C PRO A 72 0.37 11.64 7.72
N ALA A 73 0.35 10.50 8.42
CA ALA A 73 -0.14 9.25 7.84
C ALA A 73 -1.64 9.36 7.50
N ALA A 74 -1.96 9.21 6.22
CA ALA A 74 -3.31 9.31 5.69
C ALA A 74 -3.95 7.93 5.47
N VAL A 75 -3.11 6.91 5.24
CA VAL A 75 -3.54 5.51 5.06
C VAL A 75 -2.71 4.63 5.97
N LEU A 76 -3.38 3.75 6.73
CA LEU A 76 -2.74 2.73 7.57
C LEU A 76 -3.29 1.36 7.15
N LEU A 77 -2.45 0.35 7.13
CA LEU A 77 -2.83 -1.04 6.85
C LEU A 77 -2.37 -1.94 8.00
N ARG A 78 -3.24 -2.88 8.39
CA ARG A 78 -2.95 -3.95 9.35
C ARG A 78 -3.55 -5.25 8.82
N CYS A 79 -2.73 -6.27 8.59
CA CYS A 79 -3.21 -7.61 8.22
C CYS A 79 -3.23 -8.55 9.44
N GLY A 80 -4.18 -9.49 9.45
CA GLY A 80 -4.36 -10.45 10.54
C GLY A 80 -5.30 -9.96 11.64
N VAL A 81 -6.19 -9.02 11.31
CA VAL A 81 -7.26 -8.58 12.23
C VAL A 81 -8.35 -9.64 12.33
N ALA A 82 -9.23 -9.51 13.33
CA ALA A 82 -10.38 -10.39 13.45
C ALA A 82 -11.29 -10.25 12.22
N GLU A 83 -11.68 -11.39 11.66
CA GLU A 83 -12.62 -11.45 10.55
C GLU A 83 -14.02 -11.03 11.00
N TYR A 84 -14.75 -10.36 10.11
CA TYR A 84 -16.16 -10.09 10.35
C TYR A 84 -17.00 -11.35 10.11
N GLY A 85 -17.86 -11.66 11.07
CA GLY A 85 -19.05 -12.49 10.82
C GLY A 85 -20.18 -11.67 10.16
N PRO A 86 -21.42 -12.15 10.22
CA PRO A 86 -22.58 -11.36 9.81
C PRO A 86 -22.63 -10.01 10.55
N THR A 87 -22.75 -8.92 9.81
CA THR A 87 -22.74 -7.55 10.33
C THR A 87 -23.80 -6.70 9.65
N THR A 88 -24.23 -5.64 10.34
CA THR A 88 -25.13 -4.61 9.79
C THR A 88 -24.37 -3.38 9.29
N LEU A 89 -23.04 -3.35 9.45
CA LEU A 89 -22.21 -2.29 8.90
C LEU A 89 -22.30 -2.29 7.36
N PRO A 90 -22.20 -1.12 6.72
CA PRO A 90 -22.16 -1.05 5.26
C PRO A 90 -21.04 -1.94 4.71
N CYS A 91 -21.35 -2.70 3.68
CA CYS A 91 -20.33 -3.41 2.92
C CYS A 91 -20.25 -2.87 1.50
N VAL A 92 -19.04 -2.48 1.09
CA VAL A 92 -18.75 -1.90 -0.21
C VAL A 92 -17.83 -2.80 -1.00
N ARG A 93 -18.13 -2.98 -2.29
CA ARG A 93 -17.32 -3.75 -3.23
C ARG A 93 -16.49 -2.82 -4.08
N ILE A 94 -15.17 -2.88 -3.92
CA ILE A 94 -14.22 -2.04 -4.66
C ILE A 94 -13.18 -2.96 -5.30
N SER A 95 -13.08 -2.90 -6.62
CA SER A 95 -12.13 -3.73 -7.39
C SER A 95 -12.20 -5.23 -7.12
N GLY A 96 -13.42 -5.76 -6.88
CA GLY A 96 -13.63 -7.17 -6.60
C GLY A 96 -13.25 -7.61 -5.18
N ILE A 97 -12.89 -6.67 -4.30
CA ILE A 97 -12.70 -6.91 -2.87
C ILE A 97 -13.92 -6.37 -2.12
N ASP A 98 -14.51 -7.21 -1.27
CA ASP A 98 -15.57 -6.82 -0.35
C ASP A 98 -14.97 -6.21 0.92
N TRP A 99 -15.42 -5.02 1.31
CA TRP A 99 -14.95 -4.29 2.48
C TRP A 99 -16.12 -3.93 3.39
N VAL A 100 -16.03 -4.31 4.66
CA VAL A 100 -16.89 -3.76 5.72
C VAL A 100 -16.37 -2.39 6.09
N GLU A 101 -17.21 -1.37 5.92
CA GLU A 101 -16.92 0.02 6.28
C GLU A 101 -17.42 0.31 7.70
N ASP A 102 -16.52 0.78 8.55
CA ASP A 102 -16.82 1.32 9.88
C ASP A 102 -16.49 2.81 9.91
N ASP A 103 -17.53 3.61 10.17
CA ASP A 103 -17.53 5.05 10.10
C ASP A 103 -17.61 5.72 11.49
N SER A 104 -17.44 4.92 12.55
CA SER A 104 -17.54 5.36 13.95
C SER A 104 -16.47 6.38 14.37
N GLN A 105 -15.35 6.44 13.65
CA GLN A 105 -14.18 7.28 13.97
C GLN A 105 -13.97 8.42 12.96
N LYS A 106 -15.01 8.85 12.24
CA LYS A 106 -14.94 9.98 11.29
C LYS A 106 -14.15 11.17 11.84
N PRO A 107 -13.24 11.78 11.05
CA PRO A 107 -13.02 11.56 9.61
C PRO A 107 -12.14 10.35 9.26
N SER A 108 -11.76 9.53 10.23
CA SER A 108 -11.01 8.29 10.01
C SER A 108 -11.98 7.13 9.76
N TYR A 109 -11.98 6.61 8.54
CA TYR A 109 -12.80 5.48 8.12
C TYR A 109 -11.99 4.20 8.17
N THR A 110 -12.59 3.12 8.68
CA THR A 110 -11.95 1.81 8.73
C THR A 110 -12.63 0.86 7.76
N TYR A 111 -11.84 0.26 6.87
CA TYR A 111 -12.28 -0.73 5.90
C TYR A 111 -11.63 -2.06 6.23
N THR A 112 -12.43 -3.11 6.46
CA THR A 112 -11.89 -4.45 6.71
C THR A 112 -12.40 -5.43 5.68
N THR A 113 -11.52 -6.23 5.09
CA THR A 113 -11.90 -7.21 4.08
C THR A 113 -12.91 -8.21 4.62
N PHE A 114 -14.00 -8.44 3.88
CA PHE A 114 -14.99 -9.45 4.19
C PHE A 114 -14.70 -10.76 3.44
N GLY A 115 -14.91 -11.90 4.11
CA GLY A 115 -14.76 -13.22 3.50
C GLY A 115 -13.33 -13.57 3.08
N ARG A 116 -12.31 -13.02 3.74
CA ARG A 116 -10.89 -13.34 3.49
C ARG A 116 -10.23 -13.68 4.81
N SER A 117 -9.40 -14.72 4.81
CA SER A 117 -8.65 -15.20 5.97
C SER A 117 -7.17 -15.33 5.58
N PRO A 118 -6.26 -14.52 6.13
CA PRO A 118 -6.48 -13.49 7.16
C PRO A 118 -7.24 -12.25 6.65
N ALA A 119 -7.96 -11.56 7.53
CA ALA A 119 -8.57 -10.28 7.22
C ALA A 119 -7.55 -9.13 7.25
N THR A 120 -7.71 -8.18 6.33
CA THR A 120 -6.90 -6.96 6.25
C THR A 120 -7.76 -5.74 6.55
N GLN A 121 -7.26 -4.89 7.43
CA GLN A 121 -7.85 -3.61 7.79
C GLN A 121 -7.05 -2.48 7.15
N VAL A 122 -7.75 -1.52 6.56
CA VAL A 122 -7.22 -0.27 6.01
C VAL A 122 -7.95 0.89 6.66
N ILE A 123 -7.21 1.79 7.29
CA ILE A 123 -7.76 3.00 7.90
C ILE A 123 -7.37 4.18 7.02
N VAL A 124 -8.35 5.02 6.67
CA VAL A 124 -8.16 6.15 5.76
C VAL A 124 -8.67 7.44 6.42
N ASP A 125 -7.85 8.49 6.43
CA ASP A 125 -8.30 9.84 6.74
C ASP A 125 -8.97 10.47 5.50
N SER A 126 -10.29 10.61 5.54
CA SER A 126 -11.07 11.13 4.42
C SER A 126 -10.82 12.62 4.14
N ASN A 127 -10.18 13.35 5.06
CA ASN A 127 -9.78 14.74 4.81
C ASN A 127 -8.48 14.84 4.00
N ALA A 128 -7.67 13.79 3.99
CA ALA A 128 -6.36 13.77 3.33
C ALA A 128 -6.44 13.11 1.95
N VAL A 129 -7.07 11.93 1.86
CA VAL A 129 -7.12 11.14 0.62
C VAL A 129 -8.48 10.49 0.40
N SER A 130 -8.73 10.06 -0.85
CA SER A 130 -9.92 9.29 -1.22
C SER A 130 -9.76 7.82 -0.81
N ALA A 131 -10.72 7.31 -0.02
CA ALA A 131 -10.75 5.90 0.37
C ALA A 131 -10.86 4.96 -0.83
N SER A 132 -11.68 5.26 -1.83
CA SER A 132 -11.79 4.43 -3.04
C SER A 132 -10.48 4.35 -3.80
N THR A 133 -9.76 5.46 -3.93
CA THR A 133 -8.43 5.48 -4.57
C THR A 133 -7.44 4.63 -3.78
N ALA A 134 -7.37 4.81 -2.46
CA ALA A 134 -6.47 4.03 -1.61
C ALA A 134 -6.76 2.51 -1.67
N LEU A 135 -8.03 2.11 -1.66
CA LEU A 135 -8.43 0.71 -1.72
C LEU A 135 -8.19 0.08 -3.10
N ILE A 136 -8.32 0.86 -4.19
CA ILE A 136 -7.96 0.44 -5.55
C ILE A 136 -6.44 0.17 -5.63
N ASP A 137 -5.60 1.07 -5.13
CA ASP A 137 -4.14 0.89 -5.18
C ASP A 137 -3.68 -0.36 -4.40
N LEU A 138 -4.39 -0.69 -3.31
CA LEU A 138 -4.12 -1.87 -2.49
C LEU A 138 -4.72 -3.17 -3.04
N GLN A 139 -5.55 -3.11 -4.09
CA GLN A 139 -6.33 -4.26 -4.56
C GLN A 139 -5.46 -5.48 -4.90
N THR A 140 -4.32 -5.26 -5.57
CA THR A 140 -3.43 -6.34 -6.04
C THR A 140 -2.78 -7.08 -4.88
N ALA A 141 -2.43 -6.36 -3.82
CA ALA A 141 -1.85 -6.96 -2.62
C ALA A 141 -2.93 -7.75 -1.87
N VAL A 142 -4.09 -7.15 -1.62
CA VAL A 142 -5.19 -7.76 -0.86
C VAL A 142 -5.80 -8.96 -1.59
N ALA A 143 -5.83 -8.93 -2.93
CA ALA A 143 -6.33 -10.03 -3.75
C ALA A 143 -5.51 -11.33 -3.62
N ALA A 144 -4.29 -11.27 -3.08
CA ALA A 144 -3.46 -12.46 -2.86
C ALA A 144 -4.08 -13.45 -1.85
N VAL A 145 -4.93 -12.97 -0.93
CA VAL A 145 -5.68 -13.82 0.00
C VAL A 145 -7.03 -14.18 -0.64
N PRO A 146 -7.34 -15.47 -0.90
CA PRO A 146 -8.58 -15.85 -1.57
C PRO A 146 -9.84 -15.42 -0.81
N GLN A 147 -10.89 -15.12 -1.57
CA GLN A 147 -12.21 -14.80 -1.01
C GLN A 147 -13.09 -16.04 -0.90
N THR A 148 -13.63 -16.28 0.28
CA THR A 148 -14.50 -17.42 0.63
C THR A 148 -15.96 -17.02 0.84
N SER A 149 -16.23 -15.74 1.10
CA SER A 149 -17.57 -15.17 1.27
C SER A 149 -17.68 -13.81 0.59
N VAL A 150 -18.88 -13.45 0.14
CA VAL A 150 -19.18 -12.16 -0.51
C VAL A 150 -20.18 -11.38 0.32
N CYS A 151 -20.14 -10.06 0.19
CA CYS A 151 -21.23 -9.24 0.72
C CYS A 151 -22.49 -9.41 -0.11
N THR A 152 -23.62 -9.56 0.57
CA THR A 152 -24.95 -9.64 -0.05
C THR A 152 -25.76 -8.44 0.39
N SER A 153 -26.17 -7.58 -0.53
CA SER A 153 -27.14 -6.53 -0.21
C SER A 153 -28.57 -7.05 -0.38
N PRO A 154 -29.56 -6.54 0.38
CA PRO A 154 -30.96 -6.88 0.16
C PRO A 154 -31.40 -6.62 -1.29
N ASP A 155 -30.91 -5.56 -1.92
CA ASP A 155 -31.24 -5.21 -3.31
C ASP A 155 -30.71 -6.23 -4.33
N GLU A 156 -29.54 -6.83 -4.05
CA GLU A 156 -28.96 -7.90 -4.85
C GLU A 156 -29.78 -9.20 -4.72
N ILE A 157 -30.27 -9.51 -3.53
CA ILE A 157 -31.14 -10.68 -3.29
C ILE A 157 -32.53 -10.48 -3.87
N LEU A 158 -33.06 -9.25 -3.82
CA LEU A 158 -34.40 -8.91 -4.30
C LEU A 158 -34.45 -8.66 -5.82
N GLY A 159 -33.30 -8.72 -6.52
CA GLY A 159 -33.22 -8.51 -7.96
C GLY A 159 -33.47 -7.05 -8.39
N THR A 160 -33.54 -6.13 -7.44
CA THR A 160 -33.73 -4.69 -7.69
C THR A 160 -32.38 -3.99 -7.96
N GLY A 161 -31.26 -4.63 -7.60
CA GLY A 161 -29.90 -4.20 -7.87
C GLY A 161 -29.43 -4.52 -9.29
N ALA A 162 -30.17 -4.08 -10.31
CA ALA A 162 -29.64 -4.08 -11.67
C ALA A 162 -28.49 -3.04 -11.74
N ASN A 163 -27.27 -3.53 -11.61
CA ASN A 163 -26.02 -2.87 -12.01
C ASN A 163 -25.56 -1.67 -11.14
N SER A 164 -25.04 -1.95 -9.94
CA SER A 164 -24.01 -1.07 -9.32
C SER A 164 -22.57 -1.47 -9.70
N SER A 165 -22.41 -2.33 -10.70
CA SER A 165 -21.19 -2.34 -11.51
C SER A 165 -21.28 -1.10 -12.38
N ASN A 166 -20.39 -0.14 -12.18
CA ASN A 166 -20.29 1.05 -13.01
C ASN A 166 -20.04 0.62 -14.48
N THR A 167 -21.13 0.40 -15.22
CA THR A 167 -21.16 0.12 -16.65
C THR A 167 -22.35 0.91 -17.18
N ASP A 168 -22.11 2.18 -17.46
CA ASP A 168 -22.99 2.98 -18.30
C ASP A 168 -22.99 2.36 -19.71
N PRO A 169 -24.13 1.90 -20.25
CA PRO A 169 -24.19 1.38 -21.62
C PRO A 169 -24.26 2.50 -22.68
N THR A 170 -24.13 3.78 -22.30
CA THR A 170 -24.25 4.93 -23.23
C THR A 170 -22.91 5.43 -23.78
N SER A 171 -21.80 4.78 -23.46
CA SER A 171 -20.52 5.06 -24.13
C SER A 171 -20.46 4.32 -25.47
N THR A 172 -21.00 4.95 -26.52
CA THR A 172 -20.72 4.57 -27.91
C THR A 172 -19.20 4.53 -28.11
N PRO A 173 -18.58 3.39 -28.44
CA PRO A 173 -17.18 3.41 -28.80
C PRO A 173 -17.05 4.13 -30.15
N THR A 174 -16.37 5.28 -30.14
CA THR A 174 -15.79 5.85 -31.35
C THR A 174 -14.80 4.82 -31.91
N PRO A 175 -14.85 4.44 -33.20
CA PRO A 175 -13.88 3.49 -33.74
C PRO A 175 -12.48 4.09 -33.64
N ALA A 176 -11.61 3.48 -32.84
CA ALA A 176 -10.19 3.73 -32.90
C ALA A 176 -9.68 3.23 -34.26
N THR A 177 -9.05 4.11 -35.02
CA THR A 177 -8.27 3.75 -36.20
C THR A 177 -7.13 2.82 -35.76
N GLU A 178 -7.21 1.55 -36.16
CA GLU A 178 -6.13 0.58 -35.97
C GLU A 178 -4.82 1.09 -36.59
N THR A 179 -3.83 1.30 -35.73
CA THR A 179 -2.42 1.34 -36.13
C THR A 179 -1.93 -0.11 -36.20
N PRO A 180 -1.36 -0.58 -37.33
CA PRO A 180 -0.92 -1.96 -37.43
C PRO A 180 0.24 -2.23 -36.46
N ALA A 181 0.14 -3.35 -35.75
CA ALA A 181 1.14 -3.85 -34.81
C ALA A 181 2.48 -4.16 -35.51
N PRO A 182 3.63 -3.92 -34.85
CA PRO A 182 4.91 -4.41 -35.34
C PRO A 182 4.97 -5.94 -35.26
N THR A 183 5.50 -6.54 -36.32
CA THR A 183 5.66 -7.99 -36.48
C THR A 183 6.68 -8.50 -35.47
N VAL A 184 6.26 -9.38 -34.57
CA VAL A 184 7.14 -10.09 -33.63
C VAL A 184 7.88 -11.19 -34.40
N PRO A 185 9.23 -11.26 -34.40
CA PRO A 185 9.94 -12.38 -34.96
C PRO A 185 9.77 -13.62 -34.08
N THR A 186 9.45 -14.75 -34.70
CA THR A 186 9.30 -16.07 -34.06
C THR A 186 10.64 -16.54 -33.49
N ASP A 187 10.73 -16.61 -32.17
CA ASP A 187 11.86 -17.20 -31.45
C ASP A 187 11.84 -18.72 -31.64
N SER A 188 12.85 -19.22 -32.37
CA SER A 188 13.03 -20.64 -32.62
C SER A 188 13.73 -21.26 -31.41
N GLY A 189 12.94 -21.90 -30.55
CA GLY A 189 13.35 -22.46 -29.26
C GLY A 189 14.62 -23.31 -29.32
N ALA A 190 15.75 -22.70 -28.95
CA ALA A 190 16.93 -23.40 -28.52
C ALA A 190 16.84 -23.70 -27.01
N PRO A 191 17.16 -24.92 -26.55
CA PRO A 191 17.13 -25.24 -25.13
C PRO A 191 18.24 -24.48 -24.37
N PHE A 192 17.85 -23.82 -23.29
CA PHE A 192 18.75 -23.13 -22.37
C PHE A 192 19.58 -24.16 -21.59
N VAL A 193 20.86 -24.31 -21.93
CA VAL A 193 21.81 -25.15 -21.18
C VAL A 193 22.39 -24.29 -20.05
N ILE A 194 22.07 -24.64 -18.80
CA ILE A 194 22.67 -24.02 -17.62
C ILE A 194 24.04 -24.67 -17.39
N GLU A 195 25.10 -24.04 -17.91
CA GLU A 195 26.48 -24.41 -17.63
C GLU A 195 26.79 -24.09 -16.15
N THR A 196 26.83 -25.12 -15.31
CA THR A 196 27.21 -25.03 -13.90
C THR A 196 28.72 -25.25 -13.75
N ALA A 197 29.51 -24.24 -14.08
CA ALA A 197 30.93 -24.22 -13.72
C ALA A 197 31.10 -23.63 -12.31
N PRO A 198 31.65 -24.38 -11.33
CA PRO A 198 31.98 -23.84 -10.02
C PRO A 198 33.20 -22.88 -10.12
N PRO A 199 33.26 -21.82 -9.27
CA PRO A 199 34.41 -20.94 -9.24
C PRO A 199 35.67 -21.70 -8.77
N THR A 200 36.76 -21.56 -9.52
CA THR A 200 38.08 -22.09 -9.16
C THR A 200 38.70 -21.23 -8.03
N PRO A 201 39.55 -21.83 -7.17
CA PRO A 201 39.96 -21.25 -5.89
C PRO A 201 40.94 -20.08 -6.02
#